data_AF-A0A2D6K2P3-F1
#
_entry.id   AF-A0A2D6K2P3-F1
#
_cell.length_a   1.000
_cell.length_b   1.000
_cell.length_c   1.000
_cell.angle_alpha   90.00
_cell.angle_beta   90.00
_cell.angle_gamma   90.00
#
_symmetry.space_group_name_H-M   'P 1'
#
loop_
_entity.id
_entity.type
_entity.pdbx_description
1 polymer ?
#
loop_
_entity_poly.entity_id
_entity_poly.type
_entity_poly.pdbx_seq_one_letter_code
_entity_poly.pdbx_strand_id
1 'polypeptide(L)'
;MIYNFRNILGFKPIASIAMGLALLCGGLSVGIQGAQATEAANAALKEFERREDVLSKALFLPHVKIVDTRFWPGNVKSAIEKAGLEFLYVSETVEPGDGRYRCSAMSDAQISNSRSFITNAVQKLPASVYKDVNLKYVLLCDSAQANEQEIGGIPIPPLKLMMLSAGSDDNGYKERMFFHEFYHYFEFMVRHSLKDAEWDKRFEGFYVGLNGADTNMSVAEVGTASSKGFVTRYAQTGAEEDRAEIFSFIYAAPDELEFFIRKKNDEVLKEKVKYIQNIVSEHLGLRANKKF
;
A
#
# COMPACT_ATOMS: atom_id res chain seq x y z
N MET A 1 19.18 -27.42 36.61
CA MET A 1 18.28 -28.58 36.39
C MET A 1 18.30 -28.88 34.91
N ILE A 2 18.84 -30.05 34.55
CA ILE A 2 18.93 -30.57 33.17
C ILE A 2 17.53 -30.96 32.66
N TYR A 3 17.36 -31.05 31.34
CA TYR A 3 16.42 -31.85 30.51
C TYR A 3 15.85 -30.96 29.37
N ASN A 4 16.28 -31.06 28.10
CA ASN A 4 16.24 -32.16 27.12
C ASN A 4 14.81 -32.54 26.72
N PHE A 5 14.39 -32.21 25.49
CA PHE A 5 13.32 -32.90 24.77
C PHE A 5 13.61 -32.96 23.28
N ARG A 6 13.75 -34.20 22.79
CA ARG A 6 13.67 -34.62 21.40
C ARG A 6 12.41 -35.49 21.29
N ASN A 7 11.78 -35.47 20.11
CA ASN A 7 10.80 -36.44 19.56
C ASN A 7 9.31 -36.25 19.98
N ILE A 8 8.28 -36.40 19.14
CA ILE A 8 8.12 -37.14 17.86
C ILE A 8 6.83 -36.67 17.10
N LEU A 9 6.97 -36.53 15.78
CA LEU A 9 6.07 -36.78 14.63
C LEU A 9 4.66 -36.17 14.49
N GLY A 10 4.40 -35.65 13.27
CA GLY A 10 3.15 -35.95 12.57
C GLY A 10 2.66 -34.95 11.53
N PHE A 11 3.38 -34.70 10.43
CA PHE A 11 2.76 -34.05 9.25
C PHE A 11 3.07 -34.79 7.96
N LYS A 12 2.01 -35.29 7.32
CA LYS A 12 1.99 -35.70 5.90
C LYS A 12 1.74 -34.45 5.06
N PRO A 13 2.43 -34.24 3.92
CA PRO A 13 2.02 -33.21 2.98
C PRO A 13 0.77 -33.69 2.22
N ILE A 14 -0.28 -32.86 2.22
CA ILE A 14 -1.44 -33.02 1.34
C ILE A 14 -1.03 -32.49 -0.03
N ALA A 15 -0.81 -33.39 -0.97
CA ALA A 15 -0.78 -33.10 -2.39
C ALA A 15 -2.19 -33.29 -2.95
N SER A 16 -2.86 -32.21 -3.35
CA SER A 16 -3.82 -32.17 -4.46
C SER A 16 -4.43 -30.77 -4.58
N ILE A 17 -4.17 -30.09 -5.69
CA ILE A 17 -5.16 -29.75 -6.73
C ILE A 17 -4.34 -29.41 -7.98
N ALA A 18 -4.17 -30.40 -8.84
CA ALA A 18 -3.84 -30.18 -10.25
C ALA A 18 -4.72 -31.17 -11.03
N MET A 19 -5.86 -30.69 -11.51
CA MET A 19 -6.73 -31.48 -12.38
C MET A 19 -7.35 -30.57 -13.44
N GLY A 20 -7.16 -31.00 -14.70
CA GLY A 20 -7.65 -30.36 -15.93
C GLY A 20 -6.48 -29.77 -16.73
N LEU A 21 -6.09 -30.26 -17.91
CA LEU A 21 -6.74 -31.16 -18.86
C LEU A 21 -5.64 -31.63 -19.83
N ALA A 22 -5.43 -32.93 -20.01
CA ALA A 22 -4.61 -33.46 -21.11
C ALA A 22 -5.16 -34.81 -21.58
N LEU A 23 -5.79 -34.79 -22.76
CA LEU A 23 -6.04 -35.91 -23.69
C LEU A 23 -6.30 -35.20 -25.04
N LEU A 24 -5.68 -35.50 -26.19
CA LEU A 24 -4.95 -36.68 -26.68
C LEU A 24 -3.95 -36.24 -27.76
N CYS A 25 -2.74 -36.81 -27.77
CA CYS A 25 -2.07 -37.39 -28.96
C CYS A 25 -0.67 -37.92 -28.62
N GLY A 26 -0.49 -39.24 -28.78
CA GLY A 26 0.75 -39.90 -29.23
C GLY A 26 2.07 -39.75 -28.46
N GLY A 27 2.48 -40.83 -27.77
CA GLY A 27 3.83 -41.40 -27.86
C GLY A 27 5.04 -40.67 -27.24
N LEU A 28 5.50 -41.19 -26.08
CA LEU A 28 6.93 -41.33 -25.73
C LEU A 28 7.85 -40.08 -25.67
N SER A 29 7.34 -38.88 -25.38
CA SER A 29 8.16 -37.71 -24.98
C SER A 29 7.76 -37.07 -23.64
N VAL A 30 6.71 -37.58 -22.98
CA VAL A 30 6.04 -36.93 -21.84
C VAL A 30 6.87 -36.97 -20.54
N GLY A 31 7.78 -37.92 -20.37
CA GLY A 31 8.57 -38.09 -19.13
C GLY A 31 9.69 -37.05 -18.93
N ILE A 32 10.35 -36.61 -20.01
CA ILE A 32 11.49 -35.69 -19.93
C ILE A 32 11.00 -34.24 -19.80
N GLN A 33 9.93 -33.88 -20.52
CA GLN A 33 9.31 -32.55 -20.43
C GLN A 33 8.70 -32.29 -19.03
N GLY A 34 8.12 -33.31 -18.39
CA GLY A 34 7.60 -33.21 -17.02
C GLY A 34 8.69 -33.02 -15.96
N ALA A 35 9.82 -33.73 -16.10
CA ALA A 35 10.96 -33.60 -15.18
C ALA A 35 11.64 -32.22 -15.30
N GLN A 36 11.87 -31.75 -16.53
CA GLN A 36 12.44 -30.43 -16.80
C GLN A 36 11.53 -29.28 -16.35
N ALA A 37 10.21 -29.41 -16.53
CA ALA A 37 9.25 -28.43 -16.03
C ALA A 37 9.25 -28.36 -14.49
N THR A 38 9.42 -29.50 -13.82
CA THR A 38 9.53 -29.57 -12.35
C THR A 38 10.83 -28.95 -11.85
N GLU A 39 11.94 -29.20 -12.54
CA GLU A 39 13.24 -28.61 -12.22
C GLU A 39 13.25 -27.08 -12.39
N ALA A 40 12.67 -26.58 -13.49
CA ALA A 40 12.53 -25.15 -13.73
C ALA A 40 11.62 -24.46 -12.68
N ALA A 41 10.51 -25.09 -12.30
CA ALA A 41 9.64 -24.59 -11.25
C ALA A 41 10.35 -24.52 -9.88
N ASN A 42 11.12 -25.56 -9.54
CA ASN A 42 11.91 -25.61 -8.31
C ASN A 42 13.03 -24.55 -8.31
N ALA A 43 13.70 -24.33 -9.44
CA ALA A 43 14.71 -23.28 -9.56
C ALA A 43 14.11 -21.88 -9.40
N ALA A 44 12.94 -21.62 -10.00
CA ALA A 44 12.22 -20.36 -9.85
C ALA A 44 11.77 -20.11 -8.40
N LEU A 45 11.32 -21.15 -7.70
CA LEU A 45 10.96 -21.05 -6.28
C LEU A 45 12.17 -20.71 -5.40
N LYS A 46 13.30 -21.41 -5.60
CA LYS A 46 14.55 -21.12 -4.87
C LYS A 46 15.05 -19.69 -5.09
N GLU A 47 14.93 -19.18 -6.32
CA GLU A 47 15.30 -17.79 -6.62
C GLU A 47 14.37 -16.79 -5.92
N PHE A 48 13.08 -17.11 -5.81
CA PHE A 48 12.12 -16.30 -5.07
C PHE A 48 12.47 -16.25 -3.58
N GLU A 49 12.72 -17.41 -2.96
CA GLU A 49 13.15 -17.52 -1.55
C GLU A 49 14.47 -16.76 -1.30
N ARG A 50 15.42 -16.85 -2.24
CA ARG A 50 16.69 -16.10 -2.14
C ARG A 50 16.47 -14.60 -2.19
N ARG A 51 15.56 -14.11 -3.03
CA ARG A 51 15.21 -12.68 -3.09
C ARG A 51 14.55 -12.22 -1.79
N GLU A 52 13.66 -13.03 -1.21
CA GLU A 52 13.04 -12.74 0.09
C GLU A 52 14.09 -12.64 1.21
N ASP A 53 15.08 -13.53 1.26
CA ASP A 53 16.19 -13.45 2.22
C ASP A 53 17.04 -12.17 2.05
N VAL A 54 17.31 -11.76 0.81
CA VAL A 54 18.01 -10.50 0.52
C VAL A 54 17.19 -9.29 0.97
N LEU A 55 15.88 -9.28 0.70
CA LEU A 55 14.98 -8.19 1.11
C LEU A 55 14.84 -8.13 2.64
N SER A 56 14.71 -9.28 3.28
CA SER A 56 14.64 -9.39 4.74
C SER A 56 15.82 -8.67 5.41
N LYS A 57 17.03 -8.90 4.90
CA LYS A 57 18.25 -8.24 5.38
C LYS A 57 18.31 -6.76 5.01
N ALA A 58 17.93 -6.41 3.77
CA ALA A 58 18.01 -5.03 3.29
C ALA A 58 17.00 -4.09 3.97
N LEU A 59 15.85 -4.62 4.35
CA LEU A 59 14.76 -3.86 4.97
C LEU A 59 14.72 -4.02 6.49
N PHE A 60 15.57 -4.88 7.07
CA PHE A 60 15.54 -5.25 8.48
C PHE A 60 14.17 -5.81 8.91
N LEU A 61 13.53 -6.57 8.00
CA LEU A 61 12.19 -7.14 8.18
C LEU A 61 12.26 -8.67 8.05
N PRO A 62 12.31 -9.42 9.17
CA PRO A 62 12.29 -10.87 9.11
C PRO A 62 10.95 -11.36 8.54
N HIS A 63 10.93 -12.59 8.01
CA HIS A 63 9.71 -13.21 7.46
C HIS A 63 9.02 -12.43 6.33
N VAL A 64 9.73 -11.49 5.69
CA VAL A 64 9.20 -10.77 4.52
C VAL A 64 9.02 -11.72 3.35
N LYS A 65 7.90 -11.56 2.67
CA LYS A 65 7.49 -12.30 1.49
C LYS A 65 7.14 -11.35 0.37
N ILE A 66 7.41 -11.76 -0.86
CA ILE A 66 7.03 -10.99 -2.04
C ILE A 66 5.61 -11.42 -2.46
N VAL A 67 4.75 -10.45 -2.80
CA VAL A 67 3.45 -10.75 -3.40
C VAL A 67 3.67 -11.35 -4.79
N ASP A 68 3.25 -12.60 -4.98
CA ASP A 68 3.41 -13.29 -6.25
C ASP A 68 2.41 -12.78 -7.31
N THR A 69 2.95 -12.01 -8.27
CA THR A 69 2.19 -11.45 -9.39
C THR A 69 2.25 -12.30 -10.66
N ARG A 70 2.87 -13.49 -10.64
CA ARG A 70 3.08 -14.31 -11.86
C ARG A 70 1.78 -14.69 -12.57
N PHE A 71 0.70 -14.88 -11.80
CA PHE A 71 -0.62 -15.26 -12.32
C PHE A 71 -1.59 -14.08 -12.45
N TRP A 72 -1.10 -12.86 -12.28
CA TRP A 72 -1.92 -11.66 -12.42
C TRP A 72 -2.10 -11.29 -13.90
N PRO A 73 -3.11 -10.49 -14.26
CA PRO A 73 -3.34 -10.10 -15.63
C PRO A 73 -2.13 -9.32 -16.15
N GLY A 74 -1.71 -9.59 -17.39
CA GLY A 74 -0.44 -9.08 -17.92
C GLY A 74 -0.31 -7.55 -17.92
N ASN A 75 -1.44 -6.83 -18.07
CA ASN A 75 -1.47 -5.37 -17.95
C ASN A 75 -1.15 -4.89 -16.53
N VAL A 76 -1.59 -5.60 -15.49
CA VAL A 76 -1.31 -5.26 -14.09
C VAL A 76 0.15 -5.55 -13.76
N LYS A 77 0.63 -6.76 -14.11
CA LYS A 77 2.03 -7.14 -13.94
C LYS A 77 2.96 -6.13 -14.61
N SER A 78 2.69 -5.78 -15.87
CA SER A 78 3.47 -4.79 -16.60
C SER A 78 3.41 -3.40 -15.96
N ALA A 79 2.28 -3.00 -15.37
CA ALA A 79 2.17 -1.72 -14.69
C ALA A 79 3.04 -1.68 -13.42
N ILE A 80 3.04 -2.75 -12.61
CA ILE A 80 3.90 -2.88 -11.41
C ILE A 80 5.37 -2.85 -11.80
N GLU A 81 5.77 -3.67 -12.79
CA GLU A 81 7.15 -3.72 -13.29
C GLU A 81 7.61 -2.36 -13.85
N LYS A 82 6.75 -1.69 -14.64
CA LYS A 82 7.05 -0.36 -15.17
C LYS A 82 7.16 0.68 -14.05
N ALA A 83 6.35 0.59 -13.00
CA ALA A 83 6.44 1.47 -11.84
C ALA A 83 7.69 1.20 -11.01
N GLY A 84 8.26 0.00 -11.10
CA GLY A 84 9.42 -0.41 -10.29
C GLY A 84 9.04 -0.66 -8.81
N LEU A 85 7.77 -0.98 -8.56
CA LEU A 85 7.26 -1.29 -7.24
C LEU A 85 7.31 -2.80 -6.97
N GLU A 86 7.56 -3.14 -5.72
CA GLU A 86 7.45 -4.49 -5.19
C GLU A 86 6.52 -4.48 -3.98
N PHE A 87 5.43 -5.24 -4.07
CA PHE A 87 4.50 -5.42 -2.97
C PHE A 87 5.00 -6.57 -2.10
N LEU A 88 5.07 -6.30 -0.80
CA LEU A 88 5.61 -7.20 0.21
C LEU A 88 4.53 -7.48 1.26
N TYR A 89 4.68 -8.58 1.98
CA TYR A 89 3.93 -8.84 3.21
C TYR A 89 4.83 -9.59 4.18
N VAL A 90 4.39 -9.80 5.42
CA VAL A 90 5.09 -10.65 6.37
C VAL A 90 4.26 -11.90 6.67
N SER A 91 4.90 -13.07 6.66
CA SER A 91 4.24 -14.34 6.99
C SER A 91 4.09 -14.56 8.49
N GLU A 92 4.81 -13.78 9.30
CA GLU A 92 4.73 -13.75 10.76
C GLU A 92 4.68 -12.29 11.22
N THR A 93 4.07 -12.03 12.38
CA THR A 93 4.02 -10.66 12.90
C THR A 93 5.43 -10.18 13.21
N VAL A 94 5.75 -8.96 12.80
CA VAL A 94 7.06 -8.34 13.06
C VAL A 94 6.93 -6.99 13.74
N GLU A 95 7.96 -6.62 14.49
CA GLU A 95 8.00 -5.40 15.30
C GLU A 95 9.24 -4.53 14.99
N PRO A 96 9.29 -3.88 13.81
CA PRO A 96 10.45 -3.10 13.39
C PRO A 96 10.61 -1.80 14.19
N GLY A 97 11.80 -1.20 14.07
CA GLY A 97 12.11 0.09 14.70
C GLY A 97 12.19 0.04 16.22
N ASP A 98 12.76 -1.05 16.75
CA ASP A 98 12.89 -1.33 18.19
C ASP A 98 11.53 -1.47 18.89
N GLY A 99 10.58 -2.15 18.24
CA GLY A 99 9.22 -2.36 18.78
C GLY A 99 8.27 -1.18 18.62
N ARG A 100 8.74 -0.06 18.06
CA ARG A 100 7.88 1.12 17.84
C ARG A 100 6.84 0.91 16.76
N TYR A 101 7.06 -0.02 15.84
CA TYR A 101 6.11 -0.33 14.79
C TYR A 101 5.75 -1.80 14.86
N ARG A 102 4.52 -2.14 14.45
CA ARG A 102 4.07 -3.52 14.34
C ARG A 102 3.40 -3.73 12.99
N CYS A 103 3.74 -4.82 12.31
CA CYS A 103 3.10 -5.27 11.09
C CYS A 103 2.57 -6.68 11.32
N SER A 104 1.24 -6.82 11.43
CA SER A 104 0.59 -8.12 11.61
C SER A 104 0.69 -8.98 10.34
N ALA A 105 0.88 -10.28 10.53
CA ALA A 105 0.98 -11.25 9.44
C ALA A 105 -0.27 -11.26 8.54
N MET A 106 -0.07 -11.45 7.24
CA MET A 106 -1.17 -11.62 6.29
C MET A 106 -1.33 -13.08 5.85
N SER A 107 -2.58 -13.52 5.74
CA SER A 107 -2.92 -14.80 5.10
C SER A 107 -2.96 -14.71 3.58
N ASP A 108 -2.82 -15.85 2.88
CA ASP A 108 -2.93 -15.92 1.42
C ASP A 108 -4.27 -15.36 0.90
N ALA A 109 -5.35 -15.55 1.66
CA ALA A 109 -6.66 -15.00 1.34
C ALA A 109 -6.65 -13.46 1.33
N GLN A 110 -6.02 -12.85 2.33
CA GLN A 110 -5.91 -11.38 2.42
C GLN A 110 -4.99 -10.81 1.34
N ILE A 111 -3.91 -11.51 1.00
CA ILE A 111 -3.05 -11.16 -0.14
C ILE A 111 -3.83 -11.24 -1.46
N SER A 112 -4.65 -12.28 -1.63
CA SER A 112 -5.53 -12.40 -2.80
C SER A 112 -6.55 -11.26 -2.86
N ASN A 113 -7.19 -10.92 -1.73
CA ASN A 113 -8.13 -9.80 -1.62
C ASN A 113 -7.46 -8.44 -1.89
N SER A 114 -6.14 -8.35 -1.68
CA SER A 114 -5.35 -7.14 -1.93
C SER A 114 -5.13 -6.83 -3.41
N ARG A 115 -5.30 -7.83 -4.29
CA ARG A 115 -5.04 -7.68 -5.73
C ARG A 115 -5.81 -6.54 -6.39
N SER A 116 -7.07 -6.34 -6.02
CA SER A 116 -7.93 -5.32 -6.62
C SER A 116 -7.40 -3.91 -6.33
N PHE A 117 -7.16 -3.58 -5.05
CA PHE A 117 -6.65 -2.25 -4.70
C PHE A 117 -5.25 -2.02 -5.27
N ILE A 118 -4.37 -3.03 -5.27
CA ILE A 118 -3.02 -2.91 -5.82
C ILE A 118 -3.10 -2.57 -7.32
N THR A 119 -3.97 -3.26 -8.03
CA THR A 119 -4.21 -3.02 -9.46
C THR A 119 -4.65 -1.58 -9.69
N ASN A 120 -5.64 -1.11 -8.94
CA ASN A 120 -6.20 0.22 -9.10
C ASN A 120 -5.20 1.32 -8.72
N ALA A 121 -4.49 1.15 -7.59
CA ALA A 121 -3.47 2.09 -7.12
C ALA A 121 -2.38 2.30 -8.19
N VAL A 122 -1.78 1.22 -8.68
CA VAL A 122 -0.67 1.28 -9.63
C VAL A 122 -1.10 1.86 -10.99
N GLN A 123 -2.34 1.64 -11.42
CA GLN A 123 -2.84 2.12 -12.71
C GLN A 123 -3.29 3.59 -12.71
N LYS A 124 -3.62 4.16 -11.54
CA LYS A 124 -4.14 5.53 -11.41
C LYS A 124 -3.06 6.62 -11.53
N LEU A 125 -1.79 6.27 -11.32
CA LEU A 125 -0.66 7.17 -11.51
C LEU A 125 0.27 6.67 -12.63
N PRO A 126 0.92 7.56 -13.40
CA PRO A 126 1.95 7.16 -14.34
C PRO A 126 3.10 6.44 -13.62
N ALA A 127 3.64 5.40 -14.24
CA ALA A 127 4.75 4.61 -13.70
C ALA A 127 6.00 5.44 -13.36
N SER A 128 6.23 6.57 -14.05
CA SER A 128 7.34 7.47 -13.76
C SER A 128 7.21 8.12 -12.37
N VAL A 129 6.00 8.43 -11.93
CA VAL A 129 5.76 9.13 -10.66
C VAL A 129 6.31 8.34 -9.47
N TYR A 130 6.11 7.03 -9.43
CA TYR A 130 6.66 6.17 -8.38
C TYR A 130 8.18 6.15 -8.36
N LYS A 131 8.80 6.20 -9.55
CA LYS A 131 10.26 6.24 -9.70
C LYS A 131 10.83 7.61 -9.31
N ASP A 132 10.15 8.68 -9.67
CA ASP A 132 10.58 10.06 -9.44
C ASP A 132 10.60 10.36 -7.94
N VAL A 133 9.64 9.84 -7.16
CA VAL A 133 9.67 9.90 -5.69
C VAL A 133 10.57 8.83 -5.06
N ASN A 134 11.15 7.93 -5.85
CA ASN A 134 12.04 6.84 -5.41
C ASN A 134 11.37 5.90 -4.39
N LEU A 135 10.07 5.62 -4.56
CA LEU A 135 9.35 4.56 -3.84
C LEU A 135 9.62 3.21 -4.52
N LYS A 136 9.94 2.18 -3.73
CA LYS A 136 10.22 0.83 -4.25
C LYS A 136 9.36 -0.24 -3.61
N TYR A 137 9.07 -0.13 -2.32
CA TYR A 137 8.45 -1.18 -1.55
C TYR A 137 7.12 -0.72 -0.96
N VAL A 138 6.12 -1.58 -1.02
CA VAL A 138 4.86 -1.39 -0.33
C VAL A 138 4.63 -2.63 0.54
N LEU A 139 4.86 -2.49 1.84
CA LEU A 139 4.67 -3.55 2.83
C LEU A 139 3.21 -3.56 3.27
N LEU A 140 2.55 -4.68 3.03
CA LEU A 140 1.17 -4.93 3.41
C LEU A 140 1.15 -5.70 4.72
N CYS A 141 0.40 -5.19 5.69
CA CYS A 141 0.14 -5.80 6.97
C CYS A 141 -1.35 -6.10 7.08
N ASP A 142 -1.75 -7.12 7.84
CA ASP A 142 -3.15 -7.28 8.20
C ASP A 142 -3.65 -6.05 8.98
N SER A 143 -2.88 -5.69 10.01
CA SER A 143 -2.99 -4.42 10.73
C SER A 143 -1.59 -3.82 10.92
N ALA A 144 -1.51 -2.50 10.99
CA ALA A 144 -0.26 -1.78 11.16
C ALA A 144 -0.36 -0.89 12.40
N GLN A 145 0.69 -0.83 13.21
CA GLN A 145 0.71 0.01 14.40
C GLN A 145 1.97 0.86 14.49
N ALA A 146 1.84 2.01 15.15
CA ALA A 146 2.94 2.83 15.66
C ALA A 146 2.71 3.13 17.15
N ASN A 147 3.69 2.81 18.00
CA ASN A 147 3.62 2.94 19.45
C ASN A 147 2.32 2.34 20.03
N GLU A 148 2.04 1.08 19.67
CA GLU A 148 0.84 0.32 20.09
C GLU A 148 -0.50 0.83 19.54
N GLN A 149 -0.50 1.89 18.75
CA GLN A 149 -1.70 2.44 18.14
C GLN A 149 -1.85 1.97 16.70
N GLU A 150 -3.06 1.52 16.33
CA GLU A 150 -3.42 1.22 14.93
C GLU A 150 -3.31 2.46 14.02
N ILE A 151 -2.70 2.27 12.86
CA ILE A 151 -2.51 3.29 11.82
C ILE A 151 -2.97 2.76 10.46
N GLY A 152 -3.39 3.65 9.56
CA GLY A 152 -3.69 3.30 8.17
C GLY A 152 -2.44 2.91 7.39
N GLY A 153 -1.32 3.55 7.71
CA GLY A 153 0.00 3.23 7.21
C GLY A 153 1.03 4.24 7.71
N ILE A 154 2.24 4.14 7.16
CA ILE A 154 3.32 5.11 7.40
C ILE A 154 4.35 5.04 6.26
N PRO A 155 4.87 6.19 5.77
CA PRO A 155 6.01 6.20 4.88
C PRO A 155 7.30 5.93 5.67
N ILE A 156 8.21 5.16 5.08
CA ILE A 156 9.57 4.90 5.58
C ILE A 156 10.59 5.23 4.47
N PRO A 157 10.78 6.53 4.17
CA PRO A 157 11.56 6.97 3.00
C PRO A 157 13.03 6.51 2.97
N PRO A 158 13.77 6.42 4.09
CA PRO A 158 15.13 5.85 4.07
C PRO A 158 15.20 4.42 3.51
N LEU A 159 14.14 3.63 3.67
CA LEU A 159 14.03 2.26 3.13
C LEU A 159 13.31 2.19 1.79
N LYS A 160 12.91 3.34 1.23
CA LYS A 160 12.10 3.42 0.01
C LYS A 160 10.77 2.66 0.11
N LEU A 161 10.20 2.65 1.31
CA LEU A 161 9.12 1.77 1.69
C LEU A 161 7.93 2.58 2.21
N MET A 162 6.72 2.09 1.95
CA MET A 162 5.51 2.45 2.68
C MET A 162 4.96 1.20 3.36
N MET A 163 4.55 1.31 4.62
CA MET A 163 3.85 0.24 5.34
C MET A 163 2.37 0.58 5.39
N LEU A 164 1.49 -0.37 5.07
CA LEU A 164 0.03 -0.15 4.97
C LEU A 164 -0.73 -1.22 5.76
N SER A 165 -1.77 -0.78 6.47
CA SER A 165 -2.81 -1.65 7.00
C SER A 165 -3.75 -2.05 5.85
N ALA A 166 -3.70 -3.32 5.47
CA ALA A 166 -4.33 -3.87 4.26
C ALA A 166 -5.22 -5.10 4.53
N GLY A 167 -5.45 -5.44 5.81
CA GLY A 167 -6.31 -6.56 6.21
C GLY A 167 -7.81 -6.34 5.98
N SER A 168 -8.25 -5.09 5.83
CA SER A 168 -9.65 -4.75 5.49
C SER A 168 -10.06 -5.33 4.14
N ASP A 169 -11.29 -5.84 4.06
CA ASP A 169 -11.90 -6.29 2.80
C ASP A 169 -12.38 -5.11 1.92
N ASP A 170 -12.41 -3.89 2.45
CA ASP A 170 -12.77 -2.69 1.69
C ASP A 170 -11.58 -2.23 0.83
N ASN A 171 -11.67 -2.50 -0.48
CA ASN A 171 -10.67 -2.05 -1.45
C ASN A 171 -10.65 -0.53 -1.63
N GLY A 172 -11.79 0.17 -1.50
CA GLY A 172 -11.84 1.62 -1.59
C GLY A 172 -11.07 2.26 -0.44
N TYR A 173 -11.25 1.75 0.78
CA TYR A 173 -10.45 2.14 1.94
C TYR A 173 -8.94 1.88 1.73
N LYS A 174 -8.56 0.70 1.23
CA LYS A 174 -7.14 0.39 0.97
C LYS A 174 -6.52 1.30 -0.10
N GLU A 175 -7.26 1.62 -1.16
CA GLU A 175 -6.82 2.57 -2.18
C GLU A 175 -6.64 3.98 -1.60
N ARG A 176 -7.58 4.41 -0.76
CA ARG A 176 -7.48 5.67 -0.02
C ARG A 176 -6.20 5.72 0.82
N MET A 177 -5.91 4.65 1.59
CA MET A 177 -4.73 4.60 2.46
C MET A 177 -3.44 4.63 1.64
N PHE A 178 -3.41 3.88 0.53
CA PHE A 178 -2.28 3.90 -0.38
C PHE A 178 -1.97 5.32 -0.85
N PHE A 179 -2.97 6.07 -1.34
CA PHE A 179 -2.73 7.42 -1.84
C PHE A 179 -2.46 8.43 -0.72
N HIS A 180 -3.04 8.23 0.45
CA HIS A 180 -2.80 9.06 1.62
C HIS A 180 -1.31 8.97 2.02
N GLU A 181 -0.81 7.77 2.26
CA GLU A 181 0.59 7.54 2.61
C GLU A 181 1.55 7.89 1.47
N PHE A 182 1.14 7.66 0.21
CA PHE A 182 1.91 8.08 -0.95
C PHE A 182 2.11 9.60 -0.96
N TYR A 183 1.12 10.39 -0.56
CA TYR A 183 1.25 11.84 -0.49
C TYR A 183 2.26 12.26 0.58
N HIS A 184 2.17 11.70 1.79
CA HIS A 184 3.16 11.93 2.84
C HIS A 184 4.57 11.54 2.40
N TYR A 185 4.70 10.40 1.71
CA TYR A 185 5.95 9.94 1.13
C TYR A 185 6.51 10.94 0.10
N PHE A 186 5.65 11.45 -0.78
CA PHE A 186 5.97 12.49 -1.75
C PHE A 186 6.44 13.79 -1.06
N GLU A 187 5.72 14.27 -0.04
CA GLU A 187 6.11 15.48 0.69
C GLU A 187 7.49 15.32 1.32
N PHE A 188 7.79 14.16 1.91
CA PHE A 188 9.10 13.89 2.47
C PHE A 188 10.20 13.84 1.40
N MET A 189 9.97 13.09 0.31
CA MET A 189 11.01 12.80 -0.67
C MET A 189 11.28 13.94 -1.65
N VAL A 190 10.26 14.72 -2.00
CA VAL A 190 10.36 15.77 -3.02
C VAL A 190 10.32 17.17 -2.41
N ARG A 191 9.48 17.39 -1.40
CA ARG A 191 9.35 18.72 -0.75
C ARG A 191 10.24 18.88 0.47
N HIS A 192 10.81 17.78 0.99
CA HIS A 192 11.68 17.74 2.16
C HIS A 192 11.07 18.36 3.43
N SER A 193 9.73 18.46 3.49
CA SER A 193 9.00 19.10 4.57
C SER A 193 7.53 18.68 4.54
N LEU A 194 6.97 18.37 5.71
CA LEU A 194 5.52 18.26 5.93
C LEU A 194 4.88 19.61 6.28
N LYS A 195 5.69 20.66 6.45
CA LYS A 195 5.21 22.03 6.65
C LYS A 195 5.10 22.74 5.30
N ASP A 196 4.03 23.50 5.16
CA ASP A 196 3.74 24.27 3.96
C ASP A 196 3.26 25.66 4.37
N ALA A 197 4.18 26.63 4.37
CA ALA A 197 3.89 27.97 4.86
C ALA A 197 2.81 28.70 4.03
N GLU A 198 2.70 28.40 2.73
CA GLU A 198 1.66 28.98 1.88
C GLU A 198 0.30 28.36 2.18
N TRP A 199 0.25 27.05 2.43
CA TRP A 199 -0.95 26.38 2.90
C TRP A 199 -1.41 26.94 4.26
N ASP A 200 -0.50 26.98 5.23
CA ASP A 200 -0.78 27.39 6.62
C ASP A 200 -1.25 28.84 6.72
N LYS A 201 -0.79 29.70 5.78
CA LYS A 201 -1.24 31.10 5.67
C LYS A 201 -2.63 31.25 5.07
N ARG A 202 -3.06 30.30 4.23
CA ARG A 202 -4.30 30.39 3.45
C ARG A 202 -5.45 29.63 4.07
N PHE A 203 -5.15 28.55 4.78
CA PHE A 203 -6.14 27.61 5.27
C PHE A 203 -5.99 27.40 6.78
N GLU A 204 -7.09 27.57 7.49
CA GLU A 204 -7.18 27.46 8.95
C GLU A 204 -8.29 26.48 9.34
N GLY A 205 -8.56 26.33 10.65
CA GLY A 205 -9.66 25.51 11.17
C GLY A 205 -9.27 24.11 11.62
N PHE A 206 -7.97 23.86 11.77
CA PHE A 206 -7.43 22.62 12.36
C PHE A 206 -7.67 22.57 13.87
N TYR A 207 -7.76 21.35 14.41
CA TYR A 207 -7.79 21.14 15.84
C TYR A 207 -6.44 21.49 16.46
N VAL A 208 -6.46 22.29 17.52
CA VAL A 208 -5.22 22.65 18.25
C VAL A 208 -4.83 21.51 19.18
N GLY A 209 -3.63 20.99 19.04
CA GLY A 209 -3.04 20.02 19.97
C GLY A 209 -3.55 18.58 19.83
N LEU A 210 -4.24 18.25 18.72
CA LEU A 210 -4.45 16.88 18.29
C LEU A 210 -3.42 16.55 17.22
N ASN A 211 -2.74 15.42 17.33
CA ASN A 211 -2.03 14.83 16.20
C ASN A 211 -2.90 13.73 15.55
N GLY A 212 -2.57 13.28 14.33
CA GLY A 212 -3.32 12.21 13.65
C GLY A 212 -3.41 10.92 14.49
N ALA A 213 -2.39 10.65 15.30
CA ALA A 213 -2.34 9.51 16.22
C ALA A 213 -3.26 9.71 17.45
N ASP A 214 -3.49 10.91 17.96
CA ASP A 214 -4.36 11.14 19.15
C ASP A 214 -5.83 10.82 18.86
N THR A 215 -6.14 10.53 17.60
CA THR A 215 -7.48 10.23 17.15
C THR A 215 -7.57 8.75 16.78
N ASN A 216 -8.46 8.01 17.45
CA ASN A 216 -9.01 6.74 16.95
C ASN A 216 -9.84 6.94 15.67
N MET A 217 -9.56 8.00 14.91
CA MET A 217 -10.18 8.40 13.68
C MET A 217 -9.27 7.89 12.57
N SER A 218 -9.32 6.59 12.30
CA SER A 218 -8.92 6.12 10.97
C SER A 218 -9.68 6.94 9.93
N VAL A 219 -9.10 7.11 8.73
CA VAL A 219 -9.65 7.91 7.63
C VAL A 219 -11.16 7.81 7.58
N ALA A 220 -11.81 8.92 7.93
CA ALA A 220 -13.25 8.96 8.17
C ALA A 220 -14.00 9.13 6.84
N GLU A 221 -15.27 8.73 6.83
CA GLU A 221 -16.14 8.92 5.66
C GLU A 221 -16.21 10.40 5.24
N VAL A 222 -16.44 10.65 3.94
CA VAL A 222 -16.60 12.01 3.43
C VAL A 222 -17.72 12.74 4.14
N GLY A 223 -17.46 13.99 4.52
CA GLY A 223 -18.43 14.86 5.16
C GLY A 223 -18.61 14.64 6.66
N THR A 224 -17.75 13.84 7.28
CA THR A 224 -17.64 13.71 8.74
C THR A 224 -16.98 14.91 9.41
N ALA A 225 -16.37 15.81 8.62
CA ALA A 225 -15.78 17.04 9.13
C ALA A 225 -16.81 17.93 9.81
N SER A 226 -16.40 18.56 10.90
CA SER A 226 -17.22 19.48 11.70
C SER A 226 -17.35 20.88 11.09
N SER A 227 -16.45 21.24 10.16
CA SER A 227 -16.43 22.55 9.49
C SER A 227 -16.23 22.42 7.98
N LYS A 228 -16.58 23.48 7.24
CA LYS A 228 -16.27 23.60 5.81
C LYS A 228 -14.76 23.57 5.56
N GLY A 229 -14.38 23.24 4.34
CA GLY A 229 -12.99 23.21 3.89
C GLY A 229 -12.26 21.92 4.19
N PHE A 230 -12.90 20.90 4.77
CA PHE A 230 -12.28 19.63 5.12
C PHE A 230 -13.12 18.47 4.58
N VAL A 231 -12.45 17.46 4.01
CA VAL A 231 -13.18 16.31 3.44
C VAL A 231 -13.66 15.37 4.54
N THR A 232 -12.86 15.18 5.58
CA THR A 232 -13.10 14.22 6.66
C THR A 232 -12.79 14.86 8.01
N ARG A 233 -13.25 14.25 9.11
CA ARG A 233 -12.84 14.68 10.44
C ARG A 233 -11.33 14.50 10.67
N TYR A 234 -10.73 13.47 10.07
CA TYR A 234 -9.30 13.21 10.16
C TYR A 234 -8.47 14.32 9.52
N ALA A 235 -8.92 14.87 8.38
CA ALA A 235 -8.31 16.04 7.74
C ALA A 235 -8.20 17.27 8.66
N GLN A 236 -9.01 17.37 9.71
CA GLN A 236 -8.94 18.50 10.66
C GLN A 236 -7.82 18.35 11.71
N THR A 237 -7.14 17.20 11.77
CA THR A 237 -6.09 16.95 12.77
C THR A 237 -4.79 17.69 12.48
N GLY A 238 -4.49 17.96 11.21
CA GLY A 238 -3.27 18.65 10.80
C GLY A 238 -3.32 19.10 9.35
N ALA A 239 -2.47 20.06 9.01
CA ALA A 239 -2.38 20.58 7.65
C ALA A 239 -1.88 19.50 6.67
N GLU A 240 -0.88 18.73 7.09
CA GLU A 240 -0.35 17.57 6.40
C GLU A 240 -1.41 16.50 6.16
N GLU A 241 -2.24 16.21 7.16
CA GLU A 241 -3.32 15.22 7.03
C GLU A 241 -4.40 15.69 6.07
N ASP A 242 -4.78 16.97 6.10
CA ASP A 242 -5.74 17.53 5.14
C ASP A 242 -5.25 17.43 3.70
N ARG A 243 -3.98 17.76 3.45
CA ARG A 243 -3.39 17.65 2.11
C ARG A 243 -3.37 16.20 1.62
N ALA A 244 -2.95 15.26 2.48
CA ALA A 244 -2.93 13.84 2.18
C ALA A 244 -4.35 13.26 1.96
N GLU A 245 -5.33 13.69 2.76
CA GLU A 245 -6.73 13.30 2.64
C GLU A 245 -7.34 13.79 1.32
N ILE A 246 -7.10 15.05 0.96
CA ILE A 246 -7.56 15.61 -0.32
C ILE A 246 -6.92 14.89 -1.50
N PHE A 247 -5.60 14.69 -1.47
CA PHE A 247 -4.89 13.97 -2.54
C PHE A 247 -5.47 12.56 -2.71
N SER A 248 -5.64 11.82 -1.64
CA SER A 248 -6.22 10.48 -1.71
C SER A 248 -7.64 10.49 -2.27
N PHE A 249 -8.43 11.56 -2.12
CA PHE A 249 -9.79 11.62 -2.66
C PHE A 249 -9.76 11.90 -4.16
N ILE A 250 -8.84 12.77 -4.61
CA ILE A 250 -8.64 13.07 -6.03
C ILE A 250 -8.35 11.79 -6.85
N TYR A 251 -7.61 10.83 -6.28
CA TYR A 251 -7.20 9.61 -6.99
C TYR A 251 -8.04 8.37 -6.63
N ALA A 252 -8.42 8.18 -5.36
CA ALA A 252 -9.20 7.01 -4.96
C ALA A 252 -10.70 7.17 -5.29
N ALA A 253 -11.29 8.33 -4.97
CA ALA A 253 -12.73 8.55 -4.99
C ALA A 253 -13.13 9.96 -5.49
N PRO A 254 -12.75 10.35 -6.72
CA PRO A 254 -12.96 11.72 -7.20
C PRO A 254 -14.44 12.07 -7.38
N ASP A 255 -15.29 11.11 -7.72
CA ASP A 255 -16.75 11.33 -7.82
C ASP A 255 -17.38 11.69 -6.47
N GLU A 256 -16.93 11.05 -5.40
CA GLU A 256 -17.42 11.29 -4.04
C GLU A 256 -17.02 12.70 -3.57
N LEU A 257 -15.75 13.08 -3.80
CA LEU A 257 -15.24 14.41 -3.50
C LEU A 257 -15.97 15.48 -4.30
N GLU A 258 -16.18 15.28 -5.60
CA GLU A 258 -16.88 16.23 -6.46
C GLU A 258 -18.33 16.41 -6.02
N PHE A 259 -19.03 15.31 -5.76
CA PHE A 259 -20.40 15.33 -5.27
C PHE A 259 -20.50 16.09 -3.94
N PHE A 260 -19.59 15.82 -3.00
CA PHE A 260 -19.56 16.48 -1.70
C PHE A 260 -19.35 17.99 -1.83
N ILE A 261 -18.33 18.40 -2.60
CA ILE A 261 -18.02 19.81 -2.88
C ILE A 261 -19.23 20.54 -3.45
N ARG A 262 -19.90 19.94 -4.45
CA ARG A 262 -21.10 20.52 -5.09
C ARG A 262 -22.26 20.61 -4.11
N LYS A 263 -22.54 19.53 -3.37
CA LYS A 263 -23.65 19.46 -2.41
C LYS A 263 -23.52 20.48 -1.28
N LYS A 264 -22.30 20.75 -0.81
CA LYS A 264 -22.03 21.68 0.30
C LYS A 264 -21.77 23.12 -0.15
N ASN A 265 -21.58 23.33 -1.46
CA ASN A 265 -21.08 24.58 -2.02
C ASN A 265 -19.84 25.09 -1.26
N ASP A 266 -18.85 24.19 -1.12
CA ASP A 266 -17.67 24.42 -0.29
C ASP A 266 -16.52 25.03 -1.11
N GLU A 267 -16.49 26.36 -1.18
CA GLU A 267 -15.46 27.10 -1.93
C GLU A 267 -14.05 26.93 -1.34
N VAL A 268 -13.93 26.78 -0.02
CA VAL A 268 -12.63 26.57 0.64
C VAL A 268 -12.06 25.22 0.22
N LEU A 269 -12.89 24.16 0.24
CA LEU A 269 -12.44 22.85 -0.20
C LEU A 269 -12.10 22.83 -1.69
N LYS A 270 -12.87 23.53 -2.55
CA LYS A 270 -12.52 23.69 -3.98
C LYS A 270 -11.15 24.33 -4.15
N GLU A 271 -10.83 25.37 -3.38
CA GLU A 271 -9.55 26.05 -3.44
C GLU A 271 -8.39 25.13 -3.00
N LYS A 272 -8.59 24.36 -1.92
CA LYS A 272 -7.62 23.36 -1.46
C LYS A 272 -7.39 22.26 -2.51
N VAL A 273 -8.44 21.74 -3.16
CA VAL A 273 -8.29 20.76 -4.25
C VAL A 273 -7.43 21.32 -5.38
N LYS A 274 -7.68 22.57 -5.80
CA LYS A 274 -6.89 23.25 -6.83
C LYS A 274 -5.43 23.42 -6.39
N TYR A 275 -5.20 23.76 -5.13
CA TYR A 275 -3.85 23.86 -4.57
C TYR A 275 -3.09 22.54 -4.72
N ILE A 276 -3.69 21.43 -4.26
CA ILE A 276 -3.08 20.09 -4.34
C ILE A 276 -2.81 19.69 -5.79
N GLN A 277 -3.76 19.93 -6.70
CA GLN A 277 -3.58 19.65 -8.13
C GLN A 277 -2.40 20.42 -8.73
N ASN A 278 -2.21 21.69 -8.34
CA ASN A 278 -1.08 22.49 -8.80
C ASN A 278 0.25 21.93 -8.28
N ILE A 279 0.33 21.61 -6.99
CA ILE A 279 1.53 21.02 -6.37
C ILE A 279 1.93 19.72 -7.09
N VAL A 280 0.99 18.81 -7.31
CA VAL A 280 1.32 17.53 -7.94
C VAL A 280 1.56 17.65 -9.45
N SER A 281 0.98 18.67 -10.10
CA SER A 281 1.33 18.99 -11.50
C SER A 281 2.74 19.54 -11.61
N GLU A 282 3.14 20.43 -10.71
CA GLU A 282 4.45 21.07 -10.71
C GLU A 282 5.56 20.06 -10.38
N HIS A 283 5.37 19.26 -9.34
CA HIS A 283 6.41 18.38 -8.82
C HIS A 283 6.41 16.96 -9.39
N LEU A 284 5.25 16.45 -9.84
CA LEU A 284 5.10 15.08 -10.34
C LEU A 284 4.65 15.01 -11.80
N GLY A 285 4.43 16.15 -12.46
CA GLY A 285 3.93 16.20 -13.84
C GLY A 285 2.52 15.62 -14.00
N LEU A 286 1.76 15.50 -12.89
CA LEU A 286 0.41 14.95 -12.91
C LEU A 286 -0.57 15.97 -13.46
N ARG A 287 -1.39 15.58 -14.44
CA ARG A 287 -2.41 16.46 -14.99
C ARG A 287 -3.51 16.71 -13.95
N ALA A 288 -3.98 17.95 -13.87
CA ALA A 288 -5.14 18.30 -13.06
C ALA A 288 -6.35 17.42 -13.45
N ASN A 289 -7.07 16.94 -12.43
CA ASN A 289 -8.28 16.16 -12.62
C ASN A 289 -9.41 17.14 -13.00
N LYS A 290 -9.94 16.98 -14.22
CA LYS A 290 -10.92 17.88 -14.84
C LYS A 290 -12.30 17.91 -14.16
N LYS A 291 -12.52 17.07 -13.14
CA LYS A 291 -13.77 17.06 -12.35
C LYS A 291 -13.88 18.24 -11.38
N PHE A 292 -12.77 18.94 -11.11
CA PHE A 292 -12.69 20.00 -10.10
C PHE A 292 -12.34 21.37 -10.69
#